data_AF-A0AAP4DV96-F1
#
_entry.id   AF-A0AAP4DV96-F1
#
_cell.length_a   1.000
_cell.length_b   1.000
_cell.length_c   1.000
_cell.angle_alpha   90.00
_cell.angle_beta   90.00
_cell.angle_gamma   90.00
#
_symmetry.space_group_name_H-M   'P 1'
#
loop_
_entity.id
_entity.type
_entity.pdbx_description
1 polymer ?
#
loop_
_entity_poly.entity_id
_entity_poly.type
_entity_poly.pdbx_seq_one_letter_code
_entity_poly.pdbx_strand_id
1 'polypeptide(L)' 'MKKNTQTQEFNDILADENSVASFNYTAYQSGTLEVQFTINNPQVFHSSDGPKNDMNDLMEAALQASKDKLSTYVATEN' A
#
# COMPACT_ATOMS: atom_id res chain seq x y z
N MET A 1 -2.63 13.04 -22.48
CA MET A 1 -2.52 12.85 -21.02
C MET A 1 -1.38 11.88 -20.75
N LYS A 2 -0.34 12.25 -20.00
CA LYS A 2 0.74 11.31 -19.64
C LYS A 2 0.09 10.18 -18.83
N LYS A 3 0.14 8.92 -19.30
CA LYS A 3 -0.27 7.76 -18.49
C LYS A 3 0.54 7.84 -17.20
N ASN A 4 -0.11 8.00 -16.04
CA ASN A 4 0.59 8.01 -14.77
C ASN A 4 1.23 6.61 -14.58
N THR A 5 2.55 6.53 -14.73
CA THR A 5 3.31 5.28 -14.85
C THR A 5 3.38 4.51 -13.53
N GLN A 6 2.90 5.09 -12.44
CA GLN A 6 2.81 4.45 -11.14
C GLN A 6 1.63 5.00 -10.34
N THR A 7 1.22 4.27 -9.32
CA THR A 7 0.34 4.73 -8.23
C THR A 7 1.14 4.66 -6.96
N GLN A 8 1.14 5.75 -6.18
CA GLN A 8 1.84 5.84 -4.90
C GLN A 8 0.86 6.34 -3.84
N GLU A 9 0.81 5.64 -2.72
CA GLU A 9 -0.03 6.03 -1.59
C GLU A 9 0.79 5.93 -0.29
N PHE A 10 0.52 6.87 0.62
CA PHE A 10 1.11 6.94 1.94
C PHE A 10 -0.01 6.98 2.97
N ASN A 11 -0.05 5.99 3.85
CA ASN A 11 -1.14 5.85 4.81
C ASN A 11 -0.57 5.70 6.21
N ASP A 12 -1.05 6.54 7.13
CA ASP A 12 -0.90 6.30 8.55
C ASP A 12 -1.97 5.30 9.01
N ILE A 13 -1.57 4.39 9.89
CA ILE A 13 -2.45 3.48 10.59
C ILE A 13 -2.56 3.97 12.03
N LEU A 14 -3.79 4.28 12.43
CA LEU A 14 -4.08 4.96 13.70
C LEU A 14 -4.67 3.99 14.72
N ALA A 15 -4.30 4.19 15.99
CA ALA A 15 -5.08 3.71 17.12
C ALA A 15 -5.56 4.95 17.88
N ASP A 16 -6.89 5.10 17.98
CA ASP A 16 -7.54 6.36 18.33
C ASP A 16 -7.05 7.50 17.41
N GLU A 17 -6.30 8.46 17.93
CA GLU A 17 -5.78 9.60 17.15
C GLU A 17 -4.24 9.54 16.97
N ASN A 18 -3.59 8.45 17.38
CA ASN A 18 -2.15 8.31 17.33
C ASN A 18 -1.71 7.38 16.19
N SER A 19 -0.76 7.83 15.35
CA SER A 19 -0.11 6.96 14.37
C SER A 19 0.72 5.90 15.08
N VAL A 20 0.32 4.64 14.90
CA VAL A 20 0.98 3.47 15.49
C VAL A 20 1.78 2.69 14.46
N ALA A 21 1.46 2.84 13.18
CA ALA A 21 2.20 2.30 12.06
C ALA A 21 1.97 3.15 10.79
N SER A 22 2.78 2.92 9.77
CA SER A 22 2.57 3.50 8.44
C SER A 22 2.71 2.44 7.35
N PHE A 23 1.91 2.56 6.31
CA PHE A 23 1.87 1.68 5.15
C PHE A 23 1.93 2.51 3.88
N ASN A 24 3.02 2.33 3.14
CA ASN A 24 3.28 3.02 1.88
C ASN A 24 3.43 2.00 0.78
N TYR A 25 2.86 2.27 -0.39
CA TYR A 25 3.08 1.40 -1.54
C TYR A 25 3.29 2.18 -2.83
N THR A 26 4.06 1.57 -3.74
CA THR A 26 4.18 2.00 -5.14
C THR A 26 3.81 0.83 -6.04
N ALA A 27 2.74 0.99 -6.82
CA ALA A 27 2.37 0.08 -7.90
C ALA A 27 2.86 0.66 -9.24
N TYR A 28 3.86 0.02 -9.84
CA TYR A 28 4.45 0.42 -11.12
C TYR A 28 3.60 -0.05 -12.30
N GLN A 29 3.80 0.55 -13.47
CA GLN A 29 3.04 0.22 -14.68
C GLN A 29 3.14 -1.27 -15.05
N SER A 30 4.28 -1.91 -14.80
CA SER A 30 4.48 -3.35 -15.02
C SER A 30 3.68 -4.25 -14.08
N GLY A 31 2.94 -3.69 -13.12
CA GLY A 31 2.33 -4.42 -12.02
C GLY A 31 3.26 -4.71 -10.86
N THR A 32 4.56 -4.40 -10.97
CA THR A 32 5.49 -4.52 -9.84
C THR A 32 4.94 -3.70 -8.67
N LEU A 33 4.94 -4.31 -7.48
CA LEU A 33 4.46 -3.69 -6.26
C LEU A 33 5.60 -3.62 -5.25
N GLU A 34 5.90 -2.41 -4.79
CA GLU A 34 6.77 -2.17 -3.64
C GLU A 34 5.92 -1.70 -2.47
N VAL A 35 6.11 -2.34 -1.31
CA VAL A 35 5.40 -1.98 -0.07
C VAL A 35 6.43 -1.76 1.02
N GLN A 36 6.23 -0.69 1.78
CA GLN A 36 6.93 -0.44 3.03
C GLN A 36 5.90 -0.34 4.15
N PHE A 37 6.05 -1.20 5.15
CA PHE A 37 5.27 -1.16 6.37
C PHE A 37 6.19 -0.93 7.56
N THR A 38 5.91 0.09 8.36
CA THR A 38 6.71 0.46 9.54
C THR A 38 5.81 0.52 10.77
N ILE A 39 6.16 -0.21 11.82
CA ILE A 39 5.49 -0.11 13.11
C ILE A 39 6.23 0.92 13.96
N ASN A 40 5.58 2.05 14.25
CA ASN A 40 6.14 3.14 15.03
C ASN A 40 5.92 2.94 16.54
N ASN A 41 4.80 2.32 16.93
CA ASN A 41 4.48 1.99 18.31
C ASN A 41 4.03 0.52 18.45
N PRO A 42 4.98 -0.42 18.65
CA PRO A 42 4.69 -1.85 18.67
C PRO A 42 3.73 -2.30 19.78
N GLN A 43 3.80 -1.68 20.95
CA GLN A 43 2.94 -2.06 22.08
C GLN A 43 1.46 -1.82 21.76
N VAL A 44 1.13 -0.68 21.15
CA VAL A 44 -0.25 -0.33 20.82
C VAL A 44 -0.72 -1.06 19.55
N PHE A 45 0.15 -1.16 18.54
CA PHE A 45 -0.18 -1.86 17.30
C PHE A 45 -0.53 -3.34 17.53
N HIS A 46 0.21 -4.04 18.39
CA HIS A 46 -0.04 -5.47 18.63
C HIS A 46 -1.17 -5.75 19.63
N SER A 47 -1.52 -4.80 20.49
CA SER A 47 -2.58 -4.95 21.51
C SER A 47 -3.98 -4.57 21.02
N SER A 48 -4.10 -3.99 19.83
CA SER A 48 -5.39 -3.60 19.23
C SER A 48 -5.60 -4.29 17.88
N ASP A 49 -6.87 -4.54 17.54
CA ASP A 49 -7.22 -5.20 16.28
C ASP A 49 -7.56 -4.21 15.16
N GLY A 50 -7.96 -2.98 15.49
CA GLY A 50 -8.23 -1.91 14.50
C GLY A 50 -7.06 -1.67 13.55
N PRO A 51 -5.85 -1.33 14.06
CA PRO A 51 -4.66 -1.15 13.23
C PRO A 51 -4.30 -2.36 12.34
N LYS A 52 -4.59 -3.58 12.79
CA LYS A 52 -4.33 -4.80 12.00
C LYS A 52 -5.33 -4.92 10.85
N ASN A 53 -6.60 -4.58 11.08
CA ASN A 53 -7.63 -4.58 10.04
C ASN A 53 -7.33 -3.51 8.99
N ASP A 54 -6.98 -2.30 9.42
CA ASP A 54 -6.58 -1.21 8.53
C ASP A 54 -5.38 -1.61 7.66
N MET A 55 -4.37 -2.29 8.24
CA MET A 55 -3.24 -2.83 7.49
C MET A 55 -3.68 -3.84 6.43
N ASN A 56 -4.63 -4.72 6.74
CA ASN A 56 -5.13 -5.71 5.79
C ASN A 56 -5.86 -5.04 4.62
N ASP A 57 -6.74 -4.07 4.91
CA ASP A 57 -7.48 -3.32 3.89
C ASP A 57 -6.53 -2.55 2.96
N LEU A 58 -5.48 -1.93 3.54
CA LEU A 58 -4.44 -1.23 2.78
C LEU A 58 -3.60 -2.18 1.91
N MET A 59 -3.30 -3.38 2.41
CA MET A 59 -2.62 -4.41 1.62
C MET A 59 -3.48 -4.89 0.45
N GLU A 60 -4.78 -5.10 0.67
CA GLU A 60 -5.73 -5.46 -0.39
C GLU A 60 -5.83 -4.37 -1.46
N ALA A 61 -5.91 -3.11 -1.05
CA ALA A 61 -5.91 -1.96 -1.96
C ALA A 61 -4.61 -1.87 -2.79
N ALA A 62 -3.45 -2.08 -2.16
CA ALA A 62 -2.16 -2.09 -2.84
C ALA A 62 -2.05 -3.21 -3.89
N LEU A 63 -2.53 -4.41 -3.54
CA LEU A 63 -2.60 -5.55 -4.47
C LEU A 63 -3.56 -5.27 -5.64
N GLN A 64 -4.71 -4.64 -5.38
CA GLN A 64 -5.64 -4.29 -6.44
C GLN A 64 -5.03 -3.24 -7.38
N ALA A 65 -4.37 -2.21 -6.85
CA ALA A 65 -3.67 -1.22 -7.65
C ALA A 65 -2.57 -1.84 -8.55
N SER A 66 -1.83 -2.81 -8.02
CA SER A 66 -0.84 -3.59 -8.78
C SER A 66 -1.49 -4.37 -9.93
N LYS A 67 -2.58 -5.09 -9.67
CA LYS A 67 -3.34 -5.83 -10.70
C LYS A 67 -3.86 -4.90 -11.79
N ASP A 68 -4.41 -3.75 -11.40
CA ASP A 68 -4.96 -2.77 -12.34
C ASP A 68 -3.86 -2.23 -13.26
N LYS A 69 -2.67 -1.92 -12.72
CA LYS A 69 -1.51 -1.52 -13.54
C LYS A 69 -1.11 -2.62 -14.51
N LEU A 70 -0.94 -3.86 -14.05
CA LEU A 70 -0.56 -5.00 -14.89
C LEU A 70 -1.58 -5.22 -16.03
N SER A 71 -2.88 -5.11 -15.75
CA SER A 71 -3.94 -5.34 -16.74
C SER A 71 -3.89 -4.38 -17.94
N THR A 72 -3.31 -3.20 -17.75
CA THR A 72 -3.15 -2.17 -18.78
C THR A 72 -1.74 -2.08 -19.35
N TYR A 73 -0.83 -2.94 -18.87
CA TYR A 73 0.55 -3.01 -19.30
C TYR A 73 0.66 -3.74 -20.63
N VAL A 74 1.25 -3.06 -21.61
CA VAL A 74 1.69 -3.69 -22.85
C VAL A 74 3.20 -3.76 -22.75
N ALA A 75 3.74 -4.97 -22.63
CA ALA A 75 5.18 -5.17 -22.72
C ALA A 75 5.61 -4.72 -24.11
N THR A 76 6.53 -3.76 -24.19
CA THR A 76 7.24 -3.48 -25.43
C THR A 76 8.15 -4.67 -25.68
N GLU A 77 7.78 -5.51 -26.65
CA GLU A 77 8.70 -6.49 -27.22
C GLU A 77 9.90 -5.70 -27.78
N ASN A 78 11.08 -5.95 -27.22
CA ASN A 78 12.35 -5.49 -27.78
C ASN A 78 12.79 -6.45 -28.90
#